data_AF-A0A0T5Z8K7-F1
#
_entry.id   AF-A0A0T5Z8K7-F1
#
_cell.length_a   1.000
_cell.length_b   1.000
_cell.length_c   1.000
_cell.angle_alpha   90.00
_cell.angle_beta   90.00
_cell.angle_gamma   90.00
#
_symmetry.space_group_name_H-M   'P 1'
#
loop_
_entity.id
_entity.type
_entity.pdbx_description
1 polymer ?
#
loop_
_entity_poly.entity_id
_entity_poly.type
_entity_poly.pdbx_seq_one_letter_code
_entity_poly.pdbx_strand_id
1 'polypeptide(L)'
;MSEFLTQSCSDILTTILRDLCTGGDPDAAMRHFGDACESLDKETFSTIIEELEEEGLFVQSNPKVAAFYHDVLVEKLAAGQLKQFEPGHPVRVYLEENRLLRALFAEINQLDPLTEREGFEQLFQQIAGVDLHYVRKENQLFPCLERHGWDSPSKNMWAFHDDIRAR
;
A
#
# COMPACT_ATOMS: atom_id res chain seq x y z
N MET A 1 26.78 -28.21 -4.91
CA MET A 1 25.57 -27.36 -5.01
C MET A 1 25.06 -27.20 -3.60
N SER A 2 25.14 -25.99 -3.04
CA SER A 2 24.92 -25.75 -1.60
C SER A 2 23.43 -25.74 -1.27
N GLU A 3 23.05 -26.48 -0.23
CA GLU A 3 21.69 -26.61 0.34
C GLU A 3 21.23 -25.36 1.12
N PHE A 4 21.82 -24.19 0.89
CA PHE A 4 21.57 -22.95 1.64
C PHE A 4 21.26 -21.75 0.75
N LEU A 5 20.52 -21.95 -0.34
CA LEU A 5 19.87 -20.82 -1.01
C LEU A 5 18.68 -20.40 -0.14
N THR A 6 18.85 -19.31 0.60
CA THR A 6 17.74 -18.59 1.21
C THR A 6 16.74 -18.30 0.08
N GLN A 7 15.53 -18.82 0.20
CA GLN A 7 14.52 -18.67 -0.84
C GLN A 7 14.23 -17.19 -1.05
N SER A 8 14.23 -16.71 -2.30
CA SER A 8 14.03 -15.29 -2.56
C SER A 8 12.58 -14.89 -2.23
N CYS A 9 12.33 -13.61 -1.94
CA CYS A 9 10.96 -13.14 -1.69
C CYS A 9 10.01 -13.47 -2.86
N SER A 10 10.51 -13.43 -4.10
CA SER A 10 9.78 -13.83 -5.31
C SER A 10 9.35 -15.30 -5.27
N ASP A 11 10.27 -16.20 -4.90
CA ASP A 11 10.01 -17.64 -4.85
C ASP A 11 8.99 -17.99 -3.74
N ILE A 12 9.10 -17.32 -2.58
CA ILE A 12 8.17 -17.49 -1.46
C ILE A 12 6.78 -17.01 -1.88
N LEU A 13 6.70 -15.83 -2.50
CA LEU A 13 5.43 -15.28 -2.98
C LEU A 13 4.75 -16.21 -3.99
N THR A 14 5.50 -16.71 -4.97
CA THR A 14 4.99 -17.63 -5.99
C THR A 14 4.40 -18.90 -5.35
N THR A 15 5.11 -19.45 -4.35
CA THR A 15 4.67 -20.63 -3.61
C THR A 15 3.37 -20.35 -2.85
N ILE A 16 3.28 -19.20 -2.17
CA ILE A 16 2.11 -18.80 -1.40
C ILE A 16 0.90 -18.57 -2.30
N LEU A 17 1.05 -17.84 -3.40
CA LEU A 17 -0.07 -17.56 -4.32
C LEU A 17 -0.63 -18.86 -4.90
N ARG A 18 0.25 -19.79 -5.29
CA ARG A 18 -0.15 -21.12 -5.77
C ARG A 18 -0.92 -21.89 -4.69
N ASP A 19 -0.40 -21.92 -3.45
CA ASP A 19 -1.06 -22.60 -2.33
C ASP A 19 -2.46 -22.03 -2.05
N LEU A 20 -2.60 -20.70 -2.00
CA LEU A 20 -3.87 -20.01 -1.80
C LEU A 20 -4.87 -20.32 -2.92
N CYS A 21 -4.42 -20.41 -4.17
CA CYS A 21 -5.25 -20.83 -5.29
C CYS A 21 -5.75 -22.28 -5.16
N THR A 22 -4.97 -23.16 -4.54
CA THR A 22 -5.34 -24.57 -4.31
C THR A 22 -6.09 -24.83 -3.01
N GLY A 23 -6.40 -23.78 -2.24
CA GLY A 23 -7.20 -23.88 -1.02
C GLY A 23 -6.42 -23.75 0.29
N GLY A 24 -5.16 -23.31 0.23
CA GLY A 24 -4.31 -23.03 1.40
C GLY A 24 -4.89 -22.04 2.41
N ASP A 25 -4.23 -21.93 3.56
CA ASP A 25 -4.63 -21.09 4.69
C ASP A 25 -4.07 -19.66 4.57
N PRO A 26 -4.93 -18.64 4.38
CA PRO A 26 -4.50 -17.24 4.30
C PRO A 26 -3.71 -16.78 5.52
N ASP A 27 -4.10 -17.18 6.73
CA ASP A 27 -3.46 -16.69 7.96
C ASP A 27 -2.04 -17.22 8.13
N ALA A 28 -1.80 -18.47 7.69
CA ALA A 28 -0.46 -19.05 7.62
C ALA A 28 0.40 -18.37 6.55
N ALA A 29 -0.17 -18.12 5.37
CA ALA A 29 0.49 -17.41 4.27
C ALA A 29 0.91 -15.98 4.67
N MET A 30 0.01 -15.24 5.33
CA MET A 30 0.26 -13.87 5.78
C MET A 30 1.43 -13.80 6.76
N ARG A 31 1.46 -14.67 7.78
CA ARG A 31 2.55 -14.73 8.75
C ARG A 31 3.88 -15.07 8.09
N HIS A 32 3.89 -16.10 7.26
CA HIS A 32 5.11 -16.55 6.59
C HIS A 32 5.68 -15.47 5.67
N PHE A 33 4.85 -14.84 4.84
CA PHE A 33 5.32 -13.79 3.93
C PHE A 33 5.74 -12.51 4.67
N GLY A 34 5.00 -12.14 5.71
CA GLY A 34 5.26 -10.96 6.53
C GLY A 34 6.67 -10.94 7.13
N ASP A 35 7.12 -12.10 7.64
CA ASP A 35 8.44 -12.28 8.25
C ASP A 35 9.56 -12.46 7.21
N ALA A 36 9.25 -13.11 6.09
CA ALA A 36 10.27 -13.50 5.10
C ALA A 36 10.60 -12.38 4.10
N CYS A 37 9.70 -11.42 3.87
CA CYS A 37 9.89 -10.36 2.89
C CYS A 37 9.69 -8.97 3.49
N GLU A 38 10.73 -8.14 3.44
CA GLU A 38 10.67 -6.76 3.92
C GLU A 38 9.97 -5.83 2.91
N SER A 39 10.22 -6.03 1.62
CA SER A 39 9.72 -5.18 0.54
C SER A 39 9.62 -5.97 -0.76
N LEU A 40 8.63 -5.64 -1.58
CA LEU A 40 8.38 -6.26 -2.88
C LEU A 40 8.31 -5.18 -3.95
N ASP A 41 8.98 -5.40 -5.09
CA ASP A 41 8.86 -4.51 -6.24
C ASP A 41 7.61 -4.82 -7.07
N LYS A 42 7.02 -3.79 -7.67
CA LYS A 42 5.78 -3.91 -8.45
C LYS A 42 5.99 -4.72 -9.73
N GLU A 43 7.13 -4.59 -10.40
CA GLU A 43 7.42 -5.32 -11.63
C GLU A 43 7.55 -6.81 -11.32
N THR A 44 8.28 -7.18 -10.25
CA THR A 44 8.38 -8.57 -9.78
C THR A 44 7.01 -9.15 -9.46
N PHE A 45 6.16 -8.41 -8.75
CA PHE A 45 4.80 -8.85 -8.46
C PHE A 45 3.99 -9.10 -9.74
N SER A 46 4.01 -8.16 -10.69
CA SER A 46 3.31 -8.29 -11.97
C SER A 46 3.77 -9.52 -12.75
N THR A 47 5.09 -9.76 -12.84
CA THR A 47 5.64 -10.94 -13.52
C THR A 47 5.15 -12.25 -12.88
N ILE A 48 5.14 -12.36 -11.54
CA ILE A 48 4.65 -13.57 -10.87
C ILE A 48 3.16 -13.82 -11.17
N ILE A 49 2.35 -12.76 -11.18
CA ILE A 49 0.92 -12.89 -11.50
C ILE A 49 0.72 -13.37 -12.94
N GLU A 50 1.44 -12.78 -13.90
CA GLU A 50 1.38 -13.18 -15.31
C GLU A 50 1.79 -14.66 -15.47
N GLU A 51 2.90 -15.09 -14.86
CA GLU A 51 3.36 -16.49 -14.91
C GLU A 51 2.33 -17.48 -14.33
N LEU A 52 1.73 -17.16 -13.17
CA LEU A 52 0.72 -18.04 -12.56
C LEU A 52 -0.58 -18.10 -13.36
N GLU A 53 -0.97 -16.99 -14.00
CA GLU A 53 -2.15 -16.97 -14.89
C GLU A 53 -1.90 -17.78 -16.17
N GLU A 54 -0.68 -17.78 -16.72
CA GLU A 54 -0.27 -18.66 -17.83
C GLU A 54 -0.32 -20.15 -17.44
N GLU A 55 -0.04 -20.49 -16.17
CA GLU A 55 -0.23 -21.84 -15.60
C GLU A 55 -1.73 -22.22 -15.44
N GLY A 56 -2.65 -21.29 -15.68
CA GLY A 56 -4.09 -21.49 -15.54
C GLY A 56 -4.63 -21.23 -14.13
N LEU A 57 -3.86 -20.58 -13.26
CA LEU A 57 -4.31 -20.17 -11.94
C LEU A 57 -4.95 -18.77 -12.02
N PHE A 58 -6.22 -18.68 -11.67
CA PHE A 58 -6.94 -17.40 -11.66
C PHE A 58 -6.65 -16.63 -10.36
N VAL A 59 -5.45 -16.06 -10.27
CA VAL A 59 -4.95 -15.40 -9.05
C VAL A 59 -5.81 -14.18 -8.69
N GLN A 60 -6.10 -13.31 -9.65
CA GLN A 60 -6.84 -12.05 -9.41
C GLN A 60 -8.30 -12.25 -9.00
N SER A 61 -8.93 -13.37 -9.37
CA SER A 61 -10.34 -13.65 -9.03
C SER A 61 -10.51 -14.48 -7.75
N ASN A 62 -9.41 -14.90 -7.13
CA ASN A 62 -9.46 -15.73 -5.93
C ASN A 62 -9.63 -14.85 -4.66
N PRO A 63 -10.69 -15.08 -3.85
CA PRO A 63 -10.95 -14.26 -2.66
C PRO A 63 -9.89 -14.41 -1.56
N LYS A 64 -9.23 -15.57 -1.44
CA LYS A 64 -8.13 -15.78 -0.47
C LYS A 64 -6.90 -14.98 -0.85
N VAL A 65 -6.58 -14.95 -2.15
CA VAL A 65 -5.51 -14.11 -2.69
C VAL A 65 -5.85 -12.65 -2.48
N ALA A 66 -7.10 -12.24 -2.71
CA ALA A 66 -7.53 -10.85 -2.48
C ALA A 66 -7.33 -10.43 -1.01
N ALA A 67 -7.68 -11.29 -0.04
CA ALA A 67 -7.41 -11.03 1.37
C ALA A 67 -5.90 -10.90 1.64
N PHE A 68 -5.10 -11.88 1.23
CA PHE A 68 -3.63 -11.84 1.36
C PHE A 68 -3.00 -10.58 0.72
N TYR A 69 -3.53 -10.16 -0.43
CA TYR A 69 -3.06 -8.96 -1.12
C TYR A 69 -3.27 -7.71 -0.26
N HIS A 70 -4.48 -7.52 0.27
CA HIS A 70 -4.80 -6.34 1.08
C HIS A 70 -4.08 -6.35 2.43
N ASP A 71 -4.00 -7.51 3.07
CA ASP A 71 -3.52 -7.61 4.45
C ASP A 71 -1.99 -7.58 4.55
N VAL A 72 -1.26 -8.07 3.52
CA VAL A 72 0.21 -8.14 3.55
C VAL A 72 0.87 -7.53 2.33
N LEU A 73 0.45 -7.87 1.11
CA LEU A 73 1.19 -7.44 -0.10
C LEU A 73 1.18 -5.93 -0.32
N VAL A 74 0.07 -5.24 -0.03
CA VAL A 74 -0.02 -3.78 -0.14
C VAL A 74 1.07 -3.10 0.68
N GLU A 75 1.36 -3.60 1.89
CA GLU A 75 2.38 -3.05 2.77
C GLU A 75 3.80 -3.27 2.20
N LYS A 76 4.09 -4.47 1.68
CA LYS A 76 5.38 -4.81 1.08
C LYS A 76 5.63 -4.09 -0.24
N LEU A 77 4.61 -3.94 -1.08
CA LEU A 77 4.67 -3.16 -2.33
C LEU A 77 4.88 -1.68 -2.04
N ALA A 78 4.20 -1.12 -1.03
CA ALA A 78 4.44 0.25 -0.60
C ALA A 78 5.87 0.45 -0.08
N ALA A 79 6.41 -0.52 0.68
CA ALA A 79 7.80 -0.50 1.13
C ALA A 79 8.80 -0.56 -0.04
N GLY A 80 8.52 -1.39 -1.06
CA GLY A 80 9.32 -1.44 -2.29
C GLY A 80 9.33 -0.11 -3.04
N GLN A 81 8.15 0.52 -3.18
CA GLN A 81 8.02 1.83 -3.82
C GLN A 81 8.82 2.93 -3.09
N LEU A 82 8.85 2.90 -1.75
CA LEU A 82 9.65 3.85 -0.96
C LEU A 82 11.16 3.69 -1.20
N LYS A 83 11.65 2.45 -1.34
CA LYS A 83 13.07 2.16 -1.59
C LYS A 83 13.57 2.67 -2.95
N GLN A 84 12.67 2.98 -3.89
CA GLN A 84 13.04 3.60 -5.17
C GLN A 84 13.53 5.05 -5.03
N PHE A 85 13.28 5.68 -3.88
CA PHE A 85 13.59 7.08 -3.63
C PHE A 85 14.45 7.24 -2.37
N GLU A 86 15.46 8.10 -2.45
CA GLU A 86 16.31 8.41 -1.30
C GLU A 86 15.55 9.18 -0.19
N PRO A 87 15.98 9.08 1.08
CA PRO A 87 15.43 9.90 2.16
C PRO A 87 15.45 11.40 1.81
N GLY A 88 14.32 12.07 2.03
CA GLY A 88 14.14 13.49 1.69
C GLY A 88 13.70 13.76 0.25
N HIS A 89 13.64 12.75 -0.63
CA HIS A 89 13.06 12.91 -1.96
C HIS A 89 11.56 13.28 -1.86
N PRO A 90 11.05 14.30 -2.57
CA PRO A 90 9.67 14.78 -2.40
C PRO A 90 8.60 13.70 -2.60
N VAL A 91 8.77 12.83 -3.61
CA VAL A 91 7.84 11.71 -3.85
C VAL A 91 7.83 10.73 -2.68
N ARG A 92 8.99 10.47 -2.08
CA ARG A 92 9.09 9.59 -0.91
C ARG A 92 8.32 10.17 0.27
N VAL A 93 8.48 11.46 0.53
CA VAL A 93 7.76 12.17 1.60
C VAL A 93 6.25 12.01 1.41
N TYR A 94 5.72 12.24 0.20
CA TYR A 94 4.28 12.03 -0.05
C TYR A 94 3.83 10.58 0.17
N LEU A 95 4.65 9.60 -0.19
CA LEU A 95 4.33 8.18 0.03
C LEU A 95 4.37 7.80 1.50
N GLU A 96 5.35 8.29 2.26
CA GLU A 96 5.46 8.09 3.71
C GLU A 96 4.27 8.73 4.44
N GLU A 97 3.87 9.93 4.05
CA GLU A 97 2.69 10.62 4.59
C GLU A 97 1.40 9.83 4.33
N ASN A 98 1.23 9.27 3.12
CA ASN A 98 0.10 8.39 2.83
C ASN A 98 0.09 7.13 3.71
N ARG A 99 1.27 6.55 4.01
CA ARG A 99 1.38 5.38 4.90
C ARG A 99 1.02 5.74 6.34
N LEU A 100 1.50 6.88 6.83
CA LEU A 100 1.17 7.39 8.17
C LEU A 100 -0.34 7.63 8.30
N LEU A 101 -0.96 8.30 7.33
CA LEU A 101 -2.40 8.58 7.35
C LEU A 101 -3.22 7.28 7.38
N ARG A 102 -2.85 6.26 6.60
CA ARG A 102 -3.53 4.96 6.63
C ARG A 102 -3.43 4.29 8.01
N ALA A 103 -2.27 4.36 8.66
CA ALA A 103 -2.10 3.83 10.01
C ALA A 103 -2.99 4.57 11.02
N LEU A 104 -3.01 5.91 10.99
CA LEU A 104 -3.89 6.71 11.84
C LEU A 104 -5.38 6.40 11.61
N PHE A 105 -5.80 6.19 10.36
CA PHE A 105 -7.16 5.76 10.05
C PHE A 105 -7.47 4.35 10.58
N ALA A 106 -6.52 3.42 10.50
CA ALA A 106 -6.69 2.08 11.06
C ALA A 106 -6.82 2.10 12.58
N GLU A 107 -6.09 2.99 13.26
CA GLU A 107 -6.16 3.19 14.71
C GLU A 107 -7.48 3.87 15.13
N ILE A 108 -7.85 4.98 14.49
CA ILE A 108 -9.06 5.73 14.89
C ILE A 108 -10.34 4.90 14.67
N ASN A 109 -10.35 4.01 13.67
CA ASN A 109 -11.48 3.13 13.38
C ASN A 109 -11.68 2.03 14.43
N GLN A 110 -10.72 1.82 15.34
CA GLN A 110 -10.85 0.89 16.46
C GLN A 110 -11.45 1.55 17.70
N LEU A 111 -11.53 2.88 17.74
CA LEU A 111 -12.04 3.63 18.88
C LEU A 111 -13.53 3.93 18.71
N ASP A 112 -14.29 3.80 19.80
CA ASP A 112 -15.65 4.33 19.85
C ASP A 112 -15.64 5.81 20.27
N PRO A 113 -16.04 6.75 19.40
CA PRO A 113 -16.00 8.18 19.70
C PRO A 113 -16.87 8.60 20.91
N LEU A 114 -17.85 7.78 21.31
CA LEU A 114 -18.73 8.08 22.43
C LEU A 114 -18.13 7.67 23.79
N THR A 115 -17.33 6.61 23.81
CA THR A 115 -16.77 6.05 25.05
C THR A 115 -15.27 6.32 25.20
N GLU A 116 -14.55 6.45 24.09
CA GLU A 116 -13.09 6.67 24.01
C GLU A 116 -12.75 8.06 23.43
N ARG A 117 -13.55 9.06 23.82
CA ARG A 117 -13.53 10.41 23.21
C ARG A 117 -12.16 11.07 23.17
N GLU A 118 -11.37 10.98 24.25
CA GLU A 118 -10.05 11.62 24.31
C GLU A 118 -9.07 11.03 23.29
N GLY A 119 -9.00 9.70 23.18
CA GLY A 119 -8.15 9.03 22.20
C GLY A 119 -8.62 9.33 20.77
N PHE A 120 -9.93 9.35 20.55
CA PHE A 120 -10.51 9.71 19.26
C PHE A 120 -10.16 11.16 18.86
N GLU A 121 -10.34 12.14 19.76
CA GLU A 121 -10.04 13.55 19.51
C GLU A 121 -8.56 13.76 19.16
N GLN A 122 -7.65 13.08 19.86
CA GLN A 122 -6.20 13.15 19.60
C GLN A 122 -5.84 12.60 18.22
N LEU A 123 -6.33 11.41 17.86
CA LEU A 123 -6.07 10.82 16.54
C LEU A 123 -6.73 11.64 15.43
N PHE A 124 -7.95 12.13 15.65
CA PHE A 124 -8.66 12.97 14.69
C PHE A 124 -7.87 14.24 14.40
N GLN A 125 -7.30 14.89 15.43
CA GLN A 125 -6.48 16.08 15.24
C GLN A 125 -5.21 15.79 14.42
N GLN A 126 -4.58 14.63 14.61
CA GLN A 126 -3.43 14.22 13.79
C GLN A 126 -3.82 13.99 12.33
N ILE A 127 -4.94 13.30 12.10
CA ILE A 127 -5.49 13.06 10.76
C ILE A 127 -5.86 14.38 10.07
N ALA A 128 -6.44 15.34 10.80
CA ALA A 128 -6.79 16.66 10.28
C ALA A 128 -5.57 17.43 9.73
N GLY A 129 -4.35 17.06 10.15
CA GLY A 129 -3.10 17.54 9.55
C GLY A 129 -2.91 17.19 8.07
N VAL A 130 -3.74 16.30 7.50
CA VAL A 130 -3.74 15.95 6.07
C VAL A 130 -3.89 17.15 5.14
N ASP A 131 -4.53 18.23 5.58
CA ASP A 131 -4.66 19.43 4.75
C ASP A 131 -3.29 20.01 4.34
N LEU A 132 -2.29 19.92 5.21
CA LEU A 132 -0.93 20.34 4.86
C LEU A 132 -0.32 19.47 3.74
N HIS A 133 -0.65 18.18 3.73
CA HIS A 133 -0.26 17.28 2.64
C HIS A 133 -0.93 17.65 1.32
N TYR A 134 -2.23 17.98 1.34
CA TYR A 134 -2.96 18.45 0.17
C TYR A 134 -2.37 19.76 -0.37
N VAL A 135 -2.17 20.76 0.49
CA VAL A 135 -1.59 22.06 0.12
C VAL A 135 -0.21 21.89 -0.54
N ARG A 136 0.65 21.00 -0.03
CA ARG A 136 1.95 20.74 -0.68
C ARG A 136 1.80 20.11 -2.06
N LYS A 137 0.93 19.11 -2.22
CA LYS A 137 0.69 18.51 -3.54
C LYS A 137 0.15 19.54 -4.52
N GLU A 138 -0.84 20.31 -4.10
CA GLU A 138 -1.50 21.37 -4.86
C GLU A 138 -0.54 22.46 -5.33
N ASN A 139 0.42 22.86 -4.48
CA ASN A 139 1.32 23.98 -4.79
C ASN A 139 2.71 23.56 -5.29
N GLN A 140 3.09 22.28 -5.19
CA GLN A 140 4.42 21.79 -5.59
C GLN A 140 4.34 20.69 -6.64
N LEU A 141 3.56 19.63 -6.40
CA LEU A 141 3.51 18.46 -7.27
C LEU A 141 2.62 18.71 -8.51
N PHE A 142 1.39 19.16 -8.31
CA PHE A 142 0.41 19.35 -9.38
C PHE A 142 0.89 20.34 -10.45
N PRO A 143 1.46 21.51 -10.11
CA PRO A 143 1.98 22.43 -11.13
C PRO A 143 3.12 21.82 -11.94
N CYS A 144 3.91 20.91 -11.35
CA CYS A 144 4.97 20.20 -12.06
C CYS A 144 4.38 19.19 -13.07
N LEU A 145 3.39 18.40 -12.65
CA LEU A 145 2.72 17.41 -13.52
C LEU A 145 1.99 18.09 -14.69
N GLU A 146 1.25 19.17 -14.40
CA GLU A 146 0.49 19.95 -15.38
C GLU A 146 1.41 20.57 -16.43
N ARG A 147 2.59 21.07 -16.03
CA ARG A 147 3.59 21.60 -16.97
C ARG A 147 4.08 20.55 -17.97
N HIS A 148 4.05 19.27 -17.60
CA HIS A 148 4.41 18.15 -18.48
C HIS A 148 3.21 17.57 -19.23
N GLY A 149 2.06 18.24 -19.21
CA GLY A 149 0.85 17.80 -19.92
C GLY A 149 0.09 16.66 -19.22
N TRP A 150 0.36 16.41 -17.93
CA TRP A 150 -0.32 15.39 -17.14
C TRP A 150 -1.30 16.03 -16.15
N ASP A 151 -2.32 16.70 -16.67
CA ASP A 151 -3.22 17.59 -15.92
C ASP A 151 -4.55 16.94 -15.49
N SER A 152 -4.99 15.88 -16.16
CA SER A 152 -6.25 15.21 -15.81
C SER A 152 -6.27 14.66 -14.38
N PRO A 153 -5.23 13.95 -13.90
CA PRO A 153 -5.21 13.47 -12.51
C PRO A 153 -5.15 14.61 -11.49
N SER A 154 -4.34 15.65 -11.72
CA SER A 154 -4.21 16.75 -10.77
C SER A 154 -5.50 17.55 -10.63
N LYS A 155 -6.17 17.88 -11.75
CA LYS A 155 -7.45 18.61 -11.75
C LYS A 155 -8.56 17.87 -11.00
N ASN A 156 -8.66 16.56 -11.17
CA ASN A 156 -9.62 15.74 -10.41
C ASN A 156 -9.29 15.73 -8.91
N MET A 157 -8.00 15.69 -8.57
CA MET A 157 -7.57 15.69 -7.17
C MET A 157 -7.85 17.00 -6.44
N TRP A 158 -7.79 18.15 -7.11
CA TRP A 158 -8.19 19.44 -6.52
C TRP A 158 -9.63 19.40 -6.00
N ALA A 159 -10.59 19.02 -6.86
CA ALA A 159 -11.99 18.91 -6.47
C ALA A 159 -12.20 17.90 -5.34
N PHE A 160 -11.48 16.77 -5.38
CA PHE A 160 -11.56 15.76 -4.33
C PHE A 160 -11.02 16.26 -2.98
N HIS A 161 -9.92 17.01 -2.96
CA HIS A 161 -9.42 17.59 -1.72
C HIS A 161 -10.41 18.64 -1.16
N ASP A 162 -11.02 19.45 -2.02
CA ASP A 162 -12.04 20.43 -1.60
C ASP A 162 -13.30 19.77 -1.04
N ASP A 163 -13.75 18.67 -1.65
CA ASP A 163 -14.86 17.86 -1.14
C ASP A 163 -14.57 17.28 0.26
N ILE A 164 -13.32 16.88 0.52
CA ILE A 164 -12.89 16.41 1.84
C ILE A 164 -12.85 17.56 2.84
N ARG A 165 -12.33 18.73 2.47
CA ARG A 165 -12.28 19.92 3.36
C ARG A 165 -13.66 20.42 3.75
N ALA A 166 -14.65 20.26 2.87
CA ALA A 166 -16.01 20.74 3.09
C ALA A 166 -16.85 19.83 4.01
N ARG A 167 -16.38 18.62 4.34
CA ARG A 167 -17.11 17.60 5.10
C ARG A 167 -16.45 17.32 6.45
#